data_AF-A0A940LBR6-F1
#
_entry.id   AF-A0A940LBR6-F1
#
_cell.length_a   1.000
_cell.length_b   1.000
_cell.length_c   1.000
_cell.angle_alpha   90.00
_cell.angle_beta   90.00
_cell.angle_gamma   90.00
#
_symmetry.space_group_name_H-M   'P 1'
#
loop_
_entity.id
_entity.type
_entity.pdbx_description
1 polymer ?
#
loop_
_entity_poly.entity_id
_entity_poly.type
_entity_poly.pdbx_seq_one_letter_code
_entity_poly.pdbx_strand_id
1 'polypeptide(L)'
;MRQTISKKRNKNFLLFFAPSFILTLFFLVCSFTAQKLADDFLKQLGITQQGANEKITNSILNGYIDSYGIRNAKNIASGNRKVVTLDLLNYIKKHVGSAAFIKEYNEMIDRYKPTEYIPQTPEEMRSEMIENAKTAVAKSEEMLRKSDPSFKSIFEKNVEDAKKALKDAEDPNNKHYLAYTKNYPQAVKNYKASYEHAIADWNTKYPSNQLLFVKKRLEEFLNATKDIDFAAELTEKNGKKVFVNPDYERKDNRWKMAFRAGKEVVEPAREFVQKWISEIK
;
A
#
# COMPACT_ATOMS: atom_id res chain seq x y z
N MET A 1 88.43 -22.85 -0.24
CA MET A 1 88.13 -23.62 0.99
C MET A 1 87.87 -22.60 2.11
N ARG A 2 86.63 -22.50 2.63
CA ARG A 2 86.22 -21.71 3.83
C ARG A 2 86.51 -20.18 3.79
N GLN A 3 85.76 -19.25 4.36
CA GLN A 3 84.45 -19.16 5.01
C GLN A 3 84.18 -17.65 5.20
N THR A 4 82.94 -17.21 4.97
CA THR A 4 82.18 -16.21 5.79
C THR A 4 82.66 -14.73 5.78
N ILE A 5 81.87 -13.65 5.90
CA ILE A 5 80.68 -13.33 6.73
C ILE A 5 79.89 -12.13 6.10
N SER A 6 78.55 -12.26 6.06
CA SER A 6 77.41 -11.35 6.42
C SER A 6 77.40 -9.84 6.07
N LYS A 7 76.29 -9.08 6.02
CA LYS A 7 74.88 -9.16 6.45
C LYS A 7 74.16 -7.95 5.81
N LYS A 8 72.89 -8.09 5.37
CA LYS A 8 71.78 -7.29 5.93
C LYS A 8 70.43 -7.79 5.44
N ARG A 9 69.52 -7.89 6.40
CA ARG A 9 68.20 -8.53 6.35
C ARG A 9 67.21 -7.40 6.64
N ASN A 10 66.36 -7.05 5.67
CA ASN A 10 65.17 -6.25 5.95
C ASN A 10 63.94 -7.16 5.80
N LYS A 11 63.44 -7.63 6.95
CA LYS A 11 62.07 -8.15 7.09
C LYS A 11 61.30 -7.06 7.82
N ASN A 12 60.20 -6.59 7.24
CA ASN A 12 59.00 -6.09 7.92
C ASN A 12 57.98 -5.69 6.86
N PHE A 13 57.11 -6.62 6.49
CA PHE A 13 55.80 -6.31 5.92
C PHE A 13 54.77 -6.92 6.88
N LEU A 14 54.26 -6.10 7.79
CA LEU A 14 53.15 -6.46 8.66
C LEU A 14 51.87 -6.55 7.81
N LEU A 15 51.36 -7.76 7.65
CA LEU A 15 50.03 -8.05 7.10
C LEU A 15 48.97 -7.71 8.16
N PHE A 16 48.36 -6.54 8.08
CA PHE A 16 47.11 -6.20 8.75
C PHE A 16 45.95 -6.33 7.74
N PHE A 17 45.41 -7.54 7.55
CA PHE A 17 44.22 -7.79 6.71
C PHE A 17 43.32 -8.92 7.25
N ALA A 18 43.27 -9.13 8.57
CA ALA A 18 42.53 -10.25 9.17
C ALA A 18 41.07 -9.97 9.66
N PRO A 19 40.62 -8.75 10.03
CA PRO A 19 39.28 -8.61 10.59
C PRO A 19 38.14 -8.51 9.55
N SER A 20 38.39 -8.02 8.33
CA SER A 20 37.31 -7.89 7.31
C SER A 20 36.88 -9.22 6.68
N PHE A 21 37.77 -10.21 6.59
CA PHE A 21 37.49 -11.51 5.96
C PHE A 21 36.61 -12.41 6.84
N ILE A 22 36.79 -12.34 8.16
CA ILE A 22 35.98 -13.09 9.13
C ILE A 22 34.55 -12.54 9.17
N LEU A 23 34.40 -11.21 9.09
CA LEU A 23 33.07 -10.58 9.07
C LEU A 23 32.28 -10.93 7.80
N THR A 24 32.92 -10.91 6.62
CA THR A 24 32.29 -11.29 5.35
C THR A 24 31.94 -12.78 5.29
N LEU A 25 32.80 -13.66 5.82
CA LEU A 25 32.51 -15.08 5.91
C LEU A 25 31.36 -15.38 6.88
N PHE A 26 31.28 -14.66 8.01
CA PHE A 26 30.16 -14.76 8.94
C PHE A 26 28.85 -14.29 8.30
N PHE A 27 28.85 -13.18 7.55
CA PHE A 27 27.69 -12.73 6.78
C PHE A 27 27.28 -13.73 5.70
N LEU A 28 28.22 -14.38 5.01
CA LEU A 28 27.94 -15.42 4.01
C LEU A 28 27.33 -16.68 4.63
N VAL A 29 27.90 -17.16 5.74
CA VAL A 29 27.39 -18.36 6.44
C VAL A 29 26.02 -18.09 7.06
N CYS A 30 25.81 -16.92 7.68
CA CYS A 30 24.48 -16.52 8.18
C CYS A 30 23.47 -16.31 7.06
N SER A 31 23.89 -15.80 5.89
CA SER A 31 23.02 -15.67 4.73
C SER A 31 22.61 -17.03 4.16
N PHE A 32 23.56 -17.97 4.09
CA PHE A 32 23.33 -19.32 3.56
C PHE A 32 22.40 -20.15 4.46
N THR A 33 22.61 -20.13 5.78
CA THR A 33 21.73 -20.85 6.73
C THR A 33 20.33 -20.24 6.79
N ALA A 34 20.22 -18.90 6.71
CA ALA A 34 18.93 -18.22 6.65
C ALA A 34 18.16 -18.49 5.35
N GLN A 35 18.84 -18.65 4.22
CA GLN A 35 18.21 -19.04 2.95
C GLN A 35 17.70 -20.48 2.99
N LYS A 36 18.49 -21.41 3.54
CA LYS A 36 18.08 -22.82 3.66
C LYS A 36 16.84 -22.99 4.56
N LEU A 37 16.78 -22.29 5.69
CA LEU A 37 15.61 -22.31 6.58
C LEU A 37 14.36 -21.72 5.90
N ALA A 38 14.52 -20.65 5.12
CA ALA A 38 13.41 -20.06 4.37
C ALA A 38 12.85 -21.03 3.30
N ASP A 39 13.73 -21.71 2.57
CA ASP A 39 13.32 -22.64 1.52
C ASP A 39 12.53 -23.84 2.07
N ASP A 40 12.87 -24.33 3.26
CA ASP A 40 12.25 -25.53 3.82
C ASP A 40 10.81 -25.27 4.31
N PHE A 41 10.52 -24.14 4.95
CA PHE A 41 9.14 -23.84 5.36
C PHE A 41 8.25 -23.40 4.18
N LEU A 42 8.81 -22.69 3.19
CA LEU A 42 8.07 -22.30 1.98
C LEU A 42 7.64 -23.53 1.16
N LYS A 43 8.51 -24.53 1.04
CA LYS A 43 8.16 -25.84 0.47
C LYS A 43 7.05 -26.53 1.26
N GLN A 44 7.11 -26.51 2.60
CA GLN A 44 6.04 -27.04 3.44
C GLN A 44 4.70 -26.33 3.21
N LEU A 45 4.71 -25.02 2.91
CA LEU A 45 3.52 -24.26 2.54
C LEU A 45 3.07 -24.47 1.08
N GLY A 46 3.93 -25.05 0.25
CA GLY A 46 3.67 -25.28 -1.17
C GLY A 46 3.71 -23.99 -1.99
N ILE A 47 4.59 -23.04 -1.62
CA ILE A 47 4.69 -21.73 -2.26
C ILE A 47 6.15 -21.41 -2.64
N THR A 48 6.34 -20.66 -3.72
CA THR A 48 7.65 -20.14 -4.11
C THR A 48 8.02 -18.92 -3.26
N GLN A 49 9.32 -18.59 -3.20
CA GLN A 49 9.78 -17.39 -2.53
C GLN A 49 9.15 -16.11 -3.12
N GLN A 50 9.07 -16.01 -4.46
CA GLN A 50 8.41 -14.91 -5.14
C GLN A 50 6.94 -14.80 -4.74
N GLY A 51 6.19 -15.91 -4.79
CA GLY A 51 4.79 -15.92 -4.41
C GLY A 51 4.57 -15.55 -2.95
N ALA A 52 5.47 -15.97 -2.05
CA ALA A 52 5.41 -15.56 -0.64
C ALA A 52 5.64 -14.06 -0.47
N ASN A 53 6.64 -13.49 -1.16
CA ASN A 53 6.92 -12.06 -1.11
C ASN A 53 5.73 -11.23 -1.60
N GLU A 54 5.15 -11.58 -2.74
CA GLU A 54 3.97 -10.91 -3.30
C GLU A 54 2.80 -10.95 -2.33
N LYS A 55 2.51 -12.14 -1.76
CA LYS A 55 1.41 -12.31 -0.81
C LYS A 55 1.60 -11.55 0.48
N ILE A 56 2.82 -11.55 1.04
CA ILE A 56 3.14 -10.80 2.25
C ILE A 56 3.01 -9.30 1.98
N THR A 57 3.58 -8.81 0.86
CA THR A 57 3.44 -7.41 0.45
C THR A 57 1.96 -7.01 0.34
N ASN A 58 1.19 -7.76 -0.46
CA ASN A 58 -0.25 -7.50 -0.65
C ASN A 58 -1.01 -7.54 0.67
N SER A 59 -0.71 -8.50 1.54
CA SER A 59 -1.40 -8.66 2.82
C SER A 59 -1.16 -7.47 3.75
N ILE A 60 0.10 -7.06 3.90
CA ILE A 60 0.48 -5.96 4.77
C ILE A 60 -0.04 -4.63 4.23
N LEU A 61 0.18 -4.33 2.95
CA LEU A 61 -0.22 -3.06 2.35
C LEU A 61 -1.74 -2.88 2.34
N ASN A 62 -2.49 -3.91 1.94
CA ASN A 62 -3.94 -3.82 1.79
C ASN A 62 -4.73 -4.18 3.07
N GLY A 63 -4.09 -4.77 4.08
CA GLY A 63 -4.74 -5.06 5.37
C GLY A 63 -5.68 -6.28 5.35
N TYR A 64 -5.45 -7.25 4.47
CA TYR A 64 -6.13 -8.55 4.47
C TYR A 64 -5.11 -9.68 4.37
N ILE A 65 -5.53 -10.94 4.51
CA ILE A 65 -4.64 -12.09 4.34
C ILE A 65 -4.81 -12.64 2.93
N ASP A 66 -3.78 -12.53 2.09
CA ASP A 66 -3.72 -13.23 0.81
C ASP A 66 -3.24 -14.66 1.03
N SER A 67 -4.17 -15.56 1.38
CA SER A 67 -3.89 -16.99 1.56
C SER A 67 -4.21 -17.82 0.31
N TYR A 68 -4.67 -17.20 -0.78
CA TYR A 68 -5.10 -17.94 -1.97
C TYR A 68 -3.93 -18.71 -2.58
N GLY A 69 -4.13 -20.00 -2.85
CA GLY A 69 -3.08 -20.84 -3.42
C GLY A 69 -2.05 -21.38 -2.42
N ILE A 70 -2.18 -21.10 -1.11
CA ILE A 70 -1.41 -21.81 -0.07
C ILE A 70 -2.06 -23.18 0.14
N ARG A 71 -1.52 -24.21 -0.51
CA ARG A 71 -2.16 -25.54 -0.62
C ARG A 71 -1.92 -26.44 0.58
N ASN A 72 -0.79 -26.29 1.26
CA ASN A 72 -0.32 -27.27 2.24
C ASN A 72 -0.44 -26.82 3.70
N ALA A 73 -0.93 -25.60 3.97
CA ALA A 73 -1.06 -25.08 5.34
C ALA A 73 -1.90 -26.00 6.25
N LYS A 74 -2.95 -26.63 5.72
CA LYS A 74 -3.79 -27.58 6.46
C LYS A 74 -3.08 -28.91 6.77
N ASN A 75 -2.05 -29.25 6.01
CA ASN A 75 -1.32 -30.52 6.10
C ASN A 75 -0.12 -30.43 7.05
N ILE A 76 0.16 -29.25 7.62
CA ILE A 76 1.21 -29.10 8.63
C ILE A 76 0.81 -29.89 9.88
N ALA A 77 1.62 -30.88 10.23
CA ALA A 77 1.46 -31.67 11.44
C ALA A 77 1.34 -30.75 12.67
N SER A 78 0.42 -31.05 13.58
CA SER A 78 0.11 -30.19 14.74
C SER A 78 1.36 -29.84 15.57
N GLY A 79 2.30 -30.79 15.74
CA GLY A 79 3.57 -30.57 16.44
C GLY A 79 4.53 -29.58 15.75
N ASN A 80 4.37 -29.33 14.44
CA ASN A 80 5.25 -28.47 13.65
C ASN A 80 4.67 -27.07 13.42
N ARG A 81 3.38 -26.83 13.73
CA ARG A 81 2.71 -25.55 13.43
C ARG A 81 3.38 -24.36 14.10
N LYS A 82 3.82 -24.50 15.36
CA LYS A 82 4.56 -23.45 16.08
C LYS A 82 5.84 -23.06 15.33
N VAL A 83 6.63 -24.05 14.91
CA VAL A 83 7.90 -23.82 14.21
C VAL A 83 7.66 -23.10 12.89
N VAL A 84 6.76 -23.63 12.05
CA VAL A 84 6.43 -23.01 10.75
C VAL A 84 5.88 -21.58 10.92
N THR A 85 5.10 -21.34 11.97
CA THR A 85 4.59 -19.99 12.27
C THR A 85 5.71 -19.02 12.60
N LEU A 86 6.65 -19.42 13.46
CA LEU A 86 7.78 -18.57 13.84
C LEU A 86 8.74 -18.35 12.65
N ASP A 87 8.95 -19.35 11.81
CA ASP A 87 9.74 -19.23 10.58
C ASP A 87 9.09 -18.25 9.60
N LEU A 88 7.78 -18.35 9.39
CA LEU A 88 7.02 -17.40 8.58
C LEU A 88 7.10 -15.98 9.14
N LEU A 89 6.98 -15.79 10.45
CA LEU A 89 7.07 -14.46 11.08
C LEU A 89 8.47 -13.84 10.93
N ASN A 90 9.51 -14.65 11.11
CA ASN A 90 10.89 -14.21 10.83
C ASN A 90 11.08 -13.83 9.37
N TYR A 91 10.51 -14.61 8.45
CA TYR A 91 10.55 -14.33 7.02
C TYR A 91 9.82 -13.02 6.68
N ILE A 92 8.61 -12.82 7.20
CA ILE A 92 7.83 -11.58 7.03
C ILE A 92 8.64 -10.38 7.54
N LYS A 93 9.20 -10.47 8.74
CA LYS A 93 10.03 -9.41 9.34
C LYS A 93 11.23 -9.05 8.47
N LYS A 94 11.91 -10.05 7.89
CA LYS A 94 13.00 -9.83 6.93
C LYS A 94 12.50 -9.17 5.64
N HIS A 95 11.40 -9.67 5.08
CA HIS A 95 10.85 -9.18 3.81
C HIS A 95 10.39 -7.72 3.89
N VAL A 96 9.69 -7.32 4.96
CA VAL A 96 9.24 -5.92 5.11
C VAL A 96 10.37 -4.93 5.36
N GLY A 97 11.56 -5.41 5.74
CA GLY A 97 12.79 -4.63 5.78
C GLY A 97 13.57 -4.61 4.46
N SER A 98 13.10 -5.30 3.42
CA SER A 98 13.80 -5.40 2.14
C SER A 98 13.56 -4.19 1.23
N ALA A 99 14.51 -3.93 0.33
CA ALA A 99 14.38 -2.89 -0.69
C ALA A 99 13.14 -3.08 -1.58
N ALA A 100 12.76 -4.34 -1.87
CA ALA A 100 11.58 -4.65 -2.66
C ALA A 100 10.29 -4.18 -1.97
N PHE A 101 10.14 -4.48 -0.68
CA PHE A 101 8.96 -4.03 0.08
C PHE A 101 8.93 -2.50 0.24
N ILE A 102 10.08 -1.87 0.50
CA ILE A 102 10.19 -0.41 0.62
C ILE A 102 9.73 0.27 -0.67
N LYS A 103 10.14 -0.26 -1.83
CA LYS A 103 9.69 0.24 -3.13
C LYS A 103 8.16 0.19 -3.26
N GLU A 104 7.56 -0.97 -3.01
CA GLU A 104 6.10 -1.17 -3.10
C GLU A 104 5.33 -0.26 -2.12
N TYR A 105 5.86 -0.08 -0.91
CA TYR A 105 5.30 0.85 0.07
C TYR A 105 5.33 2.30 -0.44
N ASN A 106 6.47 2.75 -0.96
CA ASN A 106 6.63 4.10 -1.47
C ASN A 106 5.70 4.36 -2.67
N GLU A 107 5.63 3.42 -3.62
CA GLU A 107 4.71 3.53 -4.75
C GLU A 107 3.24 3.56 -4.29
N MET A 108 2.89 2.81 -3.24
CA MET A 108 1.55 2.86 -2.66
C MET A 108 1.23 4.22 -2.06
N ILE A 109 2.11 4.79 -1.23
CA ILE A 109 1.84 6.07 -0.56
C ILE A 109 1.82 7.22 -1.56
N ASP A 110 2.65 7.17 -2.61
CA ASP A 110 2.66 8.16 -3.70
C ASP A 110 1.34 8.15 -4.47
N ARG A 111 0.80 6.96 -4.77
CA ARG A 111 -0.54 6.82 -5.40
C ARG A 111 -1.68 7.38 -4.55
N TYR A 112 -1.55 7.30 -3.22
CA TYR A 112 -2.58 7.79 -2.30
C TYR A 112 -2.36 9.24 -1.85
N LYS A 113 -1.27 9.88 -2.28
CA LYS A 113 -0.95 11.24 -1.86
C LYS A 113 -2.02 12.20 -2.40
N PRO A 114 -2.71 12.96 -1.53
CA PRO A 114 -3.64 13.98 -1.97
C PRO A 114 -2.96 14.97 -2.91
N THR A 115 -3.68 15.38 -3.95
CA THR A 115 -3.25 16.45 -4.85
C THR A 115 -3.96 17.73 -4.47
N GLU A 116 -3.23 18.83 -4.49
CA GLU A 116 -3.82 20.15 -4.30
C GLU A 116 -4.62 20.51 -5.55
N TYR A 117 -5.90 20.79 -5.37
CA TYR A 117 -6.76 21.33 -6.41
C TYR A 117 -7.04 22.80 -6.13
N ILE A 118 -6.64 23.66 -7.06
CA ILE A 118 -6.97 25.07 -7.03
C ILE A 118 -8.01 25.29 -8.13
N PRO A 119 -9.21 25.81 -7.81
CA PRO A 119 -10.19 26.14 -8.83
C PRO A 119 -9.62 27.20 -9.78
N GLN A 120 -9.98 27.11 -11.06
CA GLN A 120 -9.60 28.09 -12.07
C GLN A 120 -9.93 29.51 -11.60
N THR A 121 -9.08 30.48 -11.93
CA THR A 121 -9.38 31.88 -11.66
C THR A 121 -10.64 32.31 -12.40
N PRO A 122 -11.38 33.33 -11.92
CA PRO A 122 -12.52 33.88 -12.65
C PRO A 122 -12.17 34.28 -14.09
N GLU A 123 -10.96 34.81 -14.31
CA GLU A 123 -10.45 35.22 -15.62
C GLU A 123 -10.23 34.02 -16.55
N GLU A 124 -9.64 32.93 -16.04
CA GLU A 124 -9.49 31.67 -16.78
C GLU A 124 -10.86 31.07 -17.11
N MET A 125 -11.76 30.99 -16.13
CA MET A 125 -13.12 30.47 -16.34
C MET A 125 -13.86 31.28 -17.41
N ARG A 126 -13.76 32.61 -17.38
CA ARG A 126 -14.40 33.49 -18.37
C ARG A 126 -13.80 33.31 -19.76
N SER A 127 -12.48 33.20 -19.84
CA SER A 127 -11.78 32.99 -21.11
C SER A 127 -12.20 31.66 -21.75
N GLU A 128 -12.24 30.59 -20.96
CA GLU A 128 -12.70 29.27 -21.41
C GLU A 128 -14.17 29.29 -21.81
N MET A 129 -15.04 29.97 -21.06
CA MET A 129 -16.47 30.08 -21.40
C MET A 129 -16.68 30.77 -22.76
N ILE A 130 -15.94 31.86 -23.02
CA ILE A 130 -16.00 32.58 -24.30
C ILE A 130 -15.43 31.72 -25.44
N GLU A 131 -14.29 31.05 -25.22
CA GLU A 131 -13.67 30.17 -26.22
C GLU A 131 -14.59 29.00 -26.61
N ASN A 132 -15.19 28.35 -25.61
CA ASN A 132 -16.16 27.27 -25.82
C ASN A 132 -17.39 27.76 -26.60
N ALA A 133 -17.91 28.94 -26.27
CA ALA A 133 -19.04 29.53 -26.98
C ALA A 133 -18.68 29.91 -28.43
N LYS A 134 -17.50 30.47 -28.68
CA LYS A 134 -16.98 30.73 -30.04
C LYS A 134 -16.85 29.45 -30.85
N THR A 135 -16.31 28.41 -30.24
CA THR A 135 -16.20 27.08 -30.85
C THR A 135 -17.58 26.49 -31.18
N ALA A 136 -18.57 26.67 -30.30
CA ALA A 136 -19.94 26.21 -30.53
C ALA A 136 -20.61 26.95 -31.70
N VAL A 137 -20.41 28.27 -31.82
CA VAL A 137 -20.90 29.06 -32.97
C VAL A 137 -20.27 28.55 -34.27
N ALA A 138 -18.94 28.43 -34.31
CA ALA A 138 -18.23 27.96 -35.52
C ALA A 138 -18.68 26.57 -35.97
N LYS A 139 -18.82 25.62 -35.03
CA LYS A 139 -19.34 24.27 -35.32
C LYS A 139 -20.79 24.30 -35.81
N SER A 140 -21.63 25.13 -35.20
CA SER A 140 -23.05 25.23 -35.59
C SER A 140 -23.20 25.84 -36.99
N GLU A 141 -22.41 26.87 -37.32
CA GLU A 141 -22.39 27.48 -38.66
C GLU A 141 -21.87 26.51 -39.72
N GLU A 142 -20.86 25.70 -39.38
CA GLU A 142 -20.37 24.64 -40.27
C GLU A 142 -21.45 23.59 -40.54
N MET A 143 -22.16 23.13 -39.50
CA MET A 143 -23.28 22.19 -39.65
C MET A 143 -24.40 22.77 -40.52
N LEU A 144 -24.77 24.04 -40.32
CA LEU A 144 -25.74 24.72 -41.16
C LEU A 144 -25.30 24.75 -42.62
N ARG A 145 -24.03 25.08 -42.90
CA ARG A 145 -23.48 25.10 -44.27
C ARG A 145 -23.52 23.73 -44.95
N LYS A 146 -23.36 22.67 -44.18
CA LYS A 146 -23.38 21.27 -44.66
C LYS A 146 -24.78 20.64 -44.63
N SER A 147 -25.80 21.36 -44.17
CA SER A 147 -27.14 20.81 -43.96
C SER A 147 -27.95 20.69 -45.26
N ASP A 148 -28.72 19.60 -45.35
CA ASP A 148 -29.73 19.43 -46.39
C ASP A 148 -30.94 20.35 -46.16
N PRO A 149 -31.73 20.69 -47.20
CA PRO A 149 -32.85 21.61 -47.10
C PRO A 149 -33.90 21.25 -46.04
N SER A 150 -34.08 19.95 -45.75
CA SER A 150 -35.03 19.46 -44.75
C SER A 150 -34.66 19.79 -43.30
N PHE A 151 -33.38 20.06 -43.01
CA PHE A 151 -32.88 20.33 -41.66
C PHE A 151 -32.41 21.78 -41.45
N LYS A 152 -32.40 22.59 -42.52
CA LYS A 152 -31.84 23.93 -42.51
C LYS A 152 -32.40 24.83 -41.40
N SER A 153 -33.72 24.83 -41.22
CA SER A 153 -34.39 25.62 -40.16
C SER A 153 -33.97 25.21 -38.74
N ILE A 154 -33.68 23.92 -38.50
CA ILE A 154 -33.21 23.43 -37.20
C ILE A 154 -31.79 23.93 -36.94
N PHE A 155 -30.90 23.86 -37.94
CA PHE A 155 -29.53 24.34 -37.79
C PHE A 155 -29.44 25.87 -37.72
N GLU A 156 -30.31 26.61 -38.41
CA GLU A 156 -30.43 28.07 -38.28
C GLU A 156 -30.75 28.45 -36.84
N LYS A 157 -31.73 27.76 -36.22
CA LYS A 157 -32.05 27.96 -34.80
C LYS A 157 -30.89 27.61 -33.88
N ASN A 158 -30.18 26.51 -34.14
CA ASN A 158 -28.99 26.14 -33.35
C ASN A 158 -27.87 27.19 -33.44
N VAL A 159 -27.66 27.80 -34.62
CA VAL A 159 -26.71 28.90 -34.78
C VAL A 159 -27.16 30.14 -34.01
N GLU A 160 -28.46 30.46 -34.04
CA GLU A 160 -29.02 31.58 -33.27
C GLU A 160 -28.82 31.37 -31.75
N ASP A 161 -29.17 30.19 -31.24
CA ASP A 161 -29.01 29.83 -29.83
C ASP A 161 -27.52 29.86 -29.41
N ALA A 162 -26.62 29.36 -30.27
CA ALA A 162 -25.17 29.41 -30.01
C ALA A 162 -24.63 30.85 -29.98
N LYS A 163 -25.09 31.73 -30.88
CA LYS A 163 -24.72 33.15 -30.89
C LYS A 163 -25.25 33.90 -29.68
N LYS A 164 -26.46 33.56 -29.23
CA LYS A 164 -27.01 34.09 -27.99
C LYS A 164 -26.18 33.67 -26.78
N ALA A 165 -25.79 32.39 -26.70
CA ALA A 165 -24.91 31.90 -25.64
C ALA A 165 -23.53 32.59 -25.64
N LEU A 166 -22.95 32.87 -26.82
CA LEU A 166 -21.71 33.64 -26.93
C LEU A 166 -21.88 35.07 -26.41
N LYS A 167 -22.96 35.76 -26.80
CA LYS A 167 -23.25 37.11 -26.30
C LYS A 167 -23.43 37.13 -24.78
N ASP A 168 -24.13 36.13 -24.24
CA ASP A 168 -24.33 35.98 -22.79
C ASP A 168 -22.99 35.69 -22.09
N ALA A 169 -22.08 34.93 -22.69
CA ALA A 169 -20.75 34.65 -22.15
C ALA A 169 -19.81 35.87 -22.17
N GLU A 170 -19.92 36.71 -23.20
CA GLU A 170 -19.14 37.95 -23.34
C GLU A 170 -19.65 39.07 -22.41
N ASP A 171 -20.93 39.02 -22.01
CA ASP A 171 -21.55 40.01 -21.11
C ASP A 171 -20.77 40.12 -19.77
N PRO A 172 -20.19 41.29 -19.46
CA PRO A 172 -19.51 41.50 -18.18
C PRO A 172 -20.45 41.37 -16.97
N ASN A 173 -21.77 41.48 -17.17
CA ASN A 173 -22.79 41.32 -16.12
C ASN A 173 -23.42 39.91 -16.09
N ASN A 174 -22.81 38.93 -16.76
CA ASN A 174 -23.27 37.56 -16.72
C ASN A 174 -23.39 37.08 -15.25
N LYS A 175 -24.60 36.65 -14.86
CA LYS A 175 -24.90 36.27 -13.47
C LYS A 175 -24.06 35.11 -12.96
N HIS A 176 -23.74 34.14 -13.82
CA HIS A 176 -22.91 32.99 -13.46
C HIS A 176 -21.46 33.42 -13.20
N TYR A 177 -20.89 34.24 -14.09
CA TYR A 177 -19.56 34.80 -13.92
C TYR A 177 -19.47 35.64 -12.63
N LEU A 178 -20.40 36.57 -12.41
CA LEU A 178 -20.40 37.40 -11.21
C LEU A 178 -20.55 36.58 -9.92
N ALA A 179 -21.42 35.58 -9.92
CA ALA A 179 -21.58 34.67 -8.79
C ALA A 179 -20.30 33.87 -8.52
N TYR A 180 -19.64 33.38 -9.57
CA TYR A 180 -18.37 32.67 -9.47
C TYR A 180 -17.28 33.56 -8.89
N THR A 181 -17.05 34.74 -9.48
CA THR A 181 -16.06 35.73 -9.01
C THR A 181 -16.28 36.10 -7.54
N LYS A 182 -17.54 36.32 -7.13
CA LYS A 182 -17.88 36.62 -5.75
C LYS A 182 -17.54 35.48 -4.78
N ASN A 183 -17.76 34.23 -5.19
CA ASN A 183 -17.56 33.06 -4.35
C ASN A 183 -16.14 32.48 -4.43
N TYR A 184 -15.35 32.88 -5.43
CA TYR A 184 -14.02 32.35 -5.71
C TYR A 184 -13.06 32.39 -4.51
N PRO A 185 -12.93 33.51 -3.75
CA PRO A 185 -12.03 33.54 -2.59
C PRO A 185 -12.40 32.51 -1.52
N GLN A 186 -13.70 32.31 -1.29
CA GLN A 186 -14.19 31.32 -0.33
C GLN A 186 -13.98 29.89 -0.85
N ALA A 187 -14.17 29.67 -2.15
CA ALA A 187 -13.90 28.37 -2.79
C ALA A 187 -12.41 28.00 -2.62
N VAL A 188 -11.48 28.90 -2.98
CA VAL A 188 -10.04 28.68 -2.80
C VAL A 188 -9.70 28.37 -1.34
N LYS A 189 -10.24 29.13 -0.39
CA LYS A 189 -10.06 28.88 1.05
C LYS A 189 -10.53 27.48 1.45
N ASN A 190 -11.71 27.06 0.99
CA ASN A 190 -12.27 25.75 1.31
C ASN A 190 -11.44 24.61 0.71
N TYR A 191 -11.02 24.72 -0.55
CA TYR A 191 -10.18 23.71 -1.18
C TYR A 191 -8.83 23.57 -0.48
N LYS A 192 -8.20 24.68 -0.12
CA LYS A 192 -6.95 24.66 0.64
C LYS A 192 -7.11 24.00 2.01
N ALA A 193 -8.16 24.36 2.76
CA ALA A 193 -8.44 23.74 4.05
C ALA A 193 -8.72 22.24 3.93
N SER A 194 -9.47 21.83 2.90
CA SER A 194 -9.72 20.41 2.62
C SER A 194 -8.44 19.66 2.25
N TYR A 195 -7.55 20.27 1.47
CA TYR A 195 -6.27 19.69 1.11
C TYR A 195 -5.34 19.57 2.33
N GLU A 196 -5.25 20.59 3.17
CA GLU A 196 -4.48 20.56 4.42
C GLU A 196 -4.96 19.43 5.34
N HIS A 197 -6.28 19.26 5.50
CA HIS A 197 -6.85 18.14 6.24
C HIS A 197 -6.51 16.79 5.60
N ALA A 198 -6.67 16.65 4.28
CA ALA A 198 -6.36 15.41 3.56
C ALA A 198 -4.88 15.04 3.70
N ILE A 199 -3.96 16.01 3.64
CA ILE A 199 -2.53 15.80 3.84
C ILE A 199 -2.22 15.41 5.29
N ALA A 200 -2.87 16.02 6.28
CA ALA A 200 -2.71 15.65 7.69
C ALA A 200 -3.18 14.19 7.96
N ASP A 201 -4.33 13.81 7.42
CA ASP A 201 -4.84 12.44 7.48
C ASP A 201 -3.91 11.46 6.77
N TRP A 202 -3.43 11.83 5.57
CA TRP A 202 -2.50 11.01 4.79
C TRP A 202 -1.19 10.77 5.55
N ASN A 203 -0.57 11.82 6.11
CA ASN A 203 0.65 11.72 6.93
C ASN A 203 0.44 10.82 8.15
N THR A 204 -0.73 10.91 8.78
CA THR A 204 -1.09 10.06 9.93
C THR A 204 -1.26 8.61 9.50
N LYS A 205 -1.93 8.36 8.37
CA LYS A 205 -2.23 7.02 7.86
C LYS A 205 -0.96 6.33 7.33
N TYR A 206 -0.13 7.05 6.60
CA TYR A 206 1.03 6.56 5.86
C TYR A 206 2.33 7.19 6.37
N PRO A 207 2.93 6.64 7.43
CA PRO A 207 4.19 7.16 7.97
C PRO A 207 5.33 7.03 6.96
N SER A 208 6.30 7.95 6.97
CA SER A 208 7.46 7.89 6.05
C SER A 208 8.30 6.62 6.23
N ASN A 209 8.37 6.10 7.46
CA ASN A 209 8.99 4.82 7.76
C ASN A 209 7.97 3.68 7.58
N GLN A 210 8.22 2.79 6.62
CA GLN A 210 7.40 1.62 6.33
C GLN A 210 7.24 0.69 7.54
N LEU A 211 8.22 0.62 8.45
CA LEU A 211 8.11 -0.21 9.64
C LEU A 211 7.07 0.34 10.64
N LEU A 212 6.84 1.66 10.68
CA LEU A 212 5.74 2.23 11.46
C LEU A 212 4.37 1.84 10.87
N PHE A 213 4.27 1.68 9.55
CA PHE A 213 3.07 1.15 8.91
C PHE A 213 2.88 -0.34 9.25
N VAL A 214 3.95 -1.14 9.20
CA VAL A 214 3.93 -2.55 9.63
C VAL A 214 3.52 -2.66 11.10
N LYS A 215 4.05 -1.80 11.98
CA LYS A 215 3.69 -1.77 13.41
C LYS A 215 2.17 -1.66 13.62
N LYS A 216 1.47 -0.81 12.87
CA LYS A 216 0.01 -0.73 12.93
C LYS A 216 -0.67 -2.06 12.59
N ARG A 217 -0.20 -2.78 11.57
CA ARG A 217 -0.73 -4.12 11.20
C ARG A 217 -0.48 -5.16 12.28
N LEU A 218 0.68 -5.08 12.94
CA LEU A 218 1.03 -5.94 14.06
C LEU A 218 0.14 -5.66 15.29
N GLU A 219 -0.15 -4.39 15.57
CA GLU A 219 -1.08 -3.98 16.62
C GLU A 219 -2.52 -4.42 16.31
N GLU A 220 -2.97 -4.32 15.05
CA GLU A 220 -4.26 -4.89 14.61
C GLU A 220 -4.34 -6.40 14.89
N PHE A 221 -3.27 -7.16 14.64
CA PHE A 221 -3.20 -8.58 14.95
C PHE A 221 -3.29 -8.84 16.46
N LEU A 222 -2.54 -8.09 17.28
CA LEU A 222 -2.61 -8.22 18.74
C LEU A 222 -4.01 -7.89 19.28
N ASN A 223 -4.67 -6.90 18.70
CA ASN A 223 -6.03 -6.52 19.08
C ASN A 223 -7.07 -7.57 18.67
N ALA A 224 -6.96 -8.11 17.46
CA ALA A 224 -7.88 -9.14 16.96
C ALA A 224 -7.76 -10.48 17.69
N THR A 225 -6.66 -10.72 18.39
CA THR A 225 -6.36 -12.00 19.05
C THR A 225 -6.28 -11.92 20.58
N LYS A 226 -6.64 -10.79 21.19
CA LYS A 226 -6.41 -10.54 22.62
C LYS A 226 -7.30 -11.36 23.56
N ASP A 227 -8.51 -11.73 23.11
CA ASP A 227 -9.58 -12.30 23.93
C ASP A 227 -10.12 -13.61 23.31
N ILE A 228 -9.25 -14.38 22.64
CA ILE A 228 -9.65 -15.66 22.08
C ILE A 228 -9.78 -16.69 23.19
N ASP A 229 -10.99 -17.23 23.31
CA ASP A 229 -11.27 -18.40 24.13
C ASP A 229 -11.04 -19.67 23.28
N PHE A 230 -9.87 -20.29 23.43
CA PHE A 230 -9.54 -21.53 22.72
C PHE A 230 -10.29 -22.76 23.24
N ALA A 231 -11.03 -22.65 24.35
CA ALA A 231 -11.92 -23.70 24.84
C ALA A 231 -13.36 -23.57 24.30
N ALA A 232 -13.63 -22.56 23.45
CA ALA A 232 -14.96 -22.33 22.92
C ALA A 232 -15.53 -23.56 22.18
N GLU A 233 -16.75 -23.93 22.55
CA GLU A 233 -17.44 -25.08 21.97
C GLU A 233 -17.96 -24.79 20.54
N LEU A 234 -17.81 -25.77 19.67
CA LEU A 234 -18.33 -25.77 18.31
C LEU A 234 -19.42 -26.84 18.17
N THR A 235 -20.47 -26.51 17.44
CA THR A 235 -21.50 -27.47 17.01
C THR A 235 -21.60 -27.51 15.49
N GLU A 236 -22.15 -28.59 14.94
CA GLU A 236 -22.35 -28.75 13.51
C GLU A 236 -23.76 -28.28 13.12
N LYS A 237 -23.82 -27.34 12.18
CA LYS A 237 -25.05 -26.83 11.59
C LYS A 237 -24.90 -26.74 10.08
N ASN A 238 -25.71 -27.49 9.33
CA ASN A 238 -25.68 -27.54 7.86
C ASN A 238 -24.29 -27.86 7.30
N GLY A 239 -23.58 -28.83 7.89
CA GLY A 239 -22.23 -29.24 7.47
C GLY A 239 -21.13 -28.23 7.79
N LYS A 240 -21.41 -27.21 8.61
CA LYS A 240 -20.45 -26.19 9.05
C LYS A 240 -20.30 -26.22 10.57
N LYS A 241 -19.06 -26.09 11.04
CA LYS A 241 -18.77 -25.87 12.46
C LYS A 241 -18.99 -24.40 12.82
N VAL A 242 -19.96 -24.16 13.70
CA VAL A 242 -20.35 -22.85 14.23
C VAL A 242 -20.14 -22.81 15.74
N PHE A 243 -19.93 -21.62 16.31
CA PHE A 243 -19.79 -21.48 17.76
C PHE A 243 -21.12 -21.69 18.46
N VAL A 244 -21.11 -22.43 19.58
CA VAL A 244 -22.29 -22.58 20.44
C VAL A 244 -22.63 -21.24 21.10
N ASN A 245 -21.62 -20.48 21.52
CA ASN A 245 -21.79 -19.14 22.06
C ASN A 245 -22.12 -18.13 20.94
N PRO A 246 -23.30 -17.48 20.96
CA PRO A 246 -23.69 -16.49 19.96
C PRO A 246 -22.74 -15.29 19.88
N ASP A 247 -22.10 -14.90 20.98
CA ASP A 247 -21.15 -13.78 21.00
C ASP A 247 -19.89 -14.11 20.20
N TYR A 248 -19.40 -15.35 20.31
CA TYR A 248 -18.26 -15.83 19.52
C TYR A 248 -18.64 -16.00 18.04
N GLU A 249 -19.88 -16.42 17.75
CA GLU A 249 -20.36 -16.47 16.37
C GLU A 249 -20.52 -15.07 15.75
N ARG A 250 -20.69 -14.01 16.55
CA ARG A 250 -20.73 -12.62 16.05
C ARG A 250 -19.35 -11.96 15.94
N LYS A 251 -18.28 -12.58 16.45
CA LYS A 251 -16.91 -12.07 16.30
C LYS A 251 -16.52 -11.99 14.82
N ASP A 252 -15.59 -11.10 14.51
CA ASP A 252 -15.12 -10.90 13.15
C ASP A 252 -14.30 -12.09 12.63
N ASN A 253 -14.06 -12.10 11.31
CA ASN A 253 -13.37 -13.19 10.65
C ASN A 253 -11.92 -13.39 11.14
N ARG A 254 -11.20 -12.33 11.55
CA ARG A 254 -9.81 -12.46 12.03
C ARG A 254 -9.77 -13.20 13.37
N TRP A 255 -10.66 -12.85 14.29
CA TRP A 255 -10.82 -13.57 15.56
C TRP A 255 -11.14 -15.05 15.32
N LYS A 256 -12.12 -15.32 14.44
CA LYS A 256 -12.54 -16.69 14.08
C LYS A 256 -11.45 -17.51 13.38
N MET A 257 -10.61 -16.87 12.58
CA MET A 257 -9.45 -17.52 11.93
C MET A 257 -8.38 -17.85 12.96
N ALA A 258 -8.07 -16.93 13.87
CA ALA A 258 -7.09 -17.16 14.92
C ALA A 258 -7.53 -18.25 15.90
N PHE A 259 -8.81 -18.30 16.28
CA PHE A 259 -9.38 -19.44 17.03
C PHE A 259 -9.12 -20.77 16.30
N ARG A 260 -9.41 -20.84 14.99
CA ARG A 260 -9.21 -22.05 14.17
C ARG A 260 -7.74 -22.40 13.97
N ALA A 261 -6.83 -21.42 14.06
CA ALA A 261 -5.39 -21.66 13.99
C ALA A 261 -4.86 -22.37 15.24
N GLY A 262 -5.54 -22.21 16.38
CA GLY A 262 -5.22 -22.88 17.63
C GLY A 262 -4.25 -22.10 18.52
N LYS A 263 -4.29 -22.44 19.82
CA LYS A 263 -3.49 -21.80 20.87
C LYS A 263 -2.00 -21.93 20.59
N GLU A 264 -1.58 -23.09 20.10
CA GLU A 264 -0.19 -23.43 19.81
C GLU A 264 0.44 -22.58 18.69
N VAL A 265 -0.39 -21.93 17.88
CA VAL A 265 0.01 -21.01 16.82
C VAL A 265 -0.06 -19.56 17.30
N VAL A 266 -1.20 -19.18 17.89
CA VAL A 266 -1.50 -17.78 18.18
C VAL A 266 -0.66 -17.23 19.33
N GLU A 267 -0.46 -17.98 20.42
CA GLU A 267 0.31 -17.46 21.56
C GLU A 267 1.78 -17.18 21.21
N PRO A 268 2.54 -18.11 20.58
CA PRO A 268 3.90 -17.82 20.14
C PRO A 268 3.97 -16.67 19.13
N ALA A 269 2.97 -16.55 18.24
CA ALA A 269 2.89 -15.44 17.31
C ALA A 269 2.69 -14.10 18.04
N ARG A 270 1.83 -14.04 19.05
CA ARG A 270 1.62 -12.83 19.87
C ARG A 270 2.89 -12.42 20.60
N GLU A 271 3.59 -13.35 21.24
CA GLU A 271 4.88 -13.10 21.91
C GLU A 271 5.92 -12.53 20.93
N PHE A 272 6.06 -13.16 19.76
CA PHE A 272 6.96 -12.68 18.71
C PHE A 272 6.59 -11.26 18.26
N VAL A 273 5.31 -11.01 18.00
CA VAL A 273 4.81 -9.73 17.52
C VAL A 273 5.00 -8.63 18.55
N GLN A 274 4.74 -8.89 19.83
CA GLN A 274 4.99 -7.93 20.92
C GLN A 274 6.47 -7.53 20.97
N LYS A 275 7.37 -8.51 20.90
CA LYS A 275 8.82 -8.25 20.84
C LYS A 275 9.17 -7.43 19.60
N TRP A 276 8.66 -7.81 18.43
CA TRP A 276 8.95 -7.10 17.19
C TRP A 276 8.47 -5.64 17.24
N ILE A 277 7.26 -5.37 17.75
CA ILE A 277 6.77 -4.00 17.92
C ILE A 277 7.72 -3.15 18.78
N SER A 278 8.29 -3.72 19.84
CA SER A 278 9.23 -3.00 20.72
C SER A 278 10.57 -2.65 20.06
N GLU A 279 10.94 -3.36 18.99
CA GLU A 279 12.16 -3.12 18.22
C GLU A 279 11.98 -2.07 17.12
N ILE A 280 10.73 -1.78 16.72
CA ILE A 280 10.41 -0.76 15.71
C ILE A 280 10.52 0.63 16.35
N LYS A 281 11.47 1.41 15.84
CA LYS A 281 11.72 2.81 16.23
C LYS A 281 10.96 3.79 15.35
#